data_AF-A0A6I1WZ68-F1
#
_entry.id   AF-A0A6I1WZ68-F1
#
_cell.length_a   1.000
_cell.length_b   1.000
_cell.length_c   1.000
_cell.angle_alpha   90.00
_cell.angle_beta   90.00
_cell.angle_gamma   90.00
#
_symmetry.space_group_name_H-M   'P 1'
#
loop_
_entity.id
_entity.type
_entity.pdbx_description
1 polymer ?
#
loop_
_entity_poly.entity_id
_entity_poly.type
_entity_poly.pdbx_seq_one_letter_code
_entity_poly.pdbx_strand_id
1 'polypeptide(L)' 'MSIMSLRLPDDMADTLAHLAKATGRSKSFLAIDALRDYLAREAWQIAEIQKAIEEADTGDFASENEVAATLNKWSANEG' A
#
# COMPACT_ATOMS: atom_id res chain seq x y z
N MET A 1 14.91 -19.55 9.02
CA MET A 1 14.33 -18.35 9.64
C MET A 1 15.45 -17.33 9.77
N SER A 2 15.29 -16.12 9.22
CA SER A 2 16.31 -15.07 9.30
C SER A 2 16.03 -14.20 10.52
N ILE A 3 17.08 -13.75 11.21
CA ILE A 3 16.99 -12.86 12.38
C ILE A 3 17.55 -11.50 11.98
N MET A 4 16.78 -10.44 12.24
CA MET A 4 17.21 -9.06 12.06
C MET A 4 17.23 -8.37 13.42
N SER A 5 18.32 -7.67 13.73
CA SER A 5 18.40 -6.78 14.90
C SER A 5 18.13 -5.35 14.44
N LEU A 6 17.23 -4.66 15.14
CA LEU A 6 16.86 -3.27 14.86
C LEU A 6 17.20 -2.41 16.06
N ARG A 7 17.80 -1.25 15.82
CA ARG A 7 17.92 -0.19 16.81
C ARG A 7 16.72 0.73 16.68
N LEU A 8 15.91 0.79 17.72
CA LEU A 8 14.76 1.70 17.81
C LEU A 8 15.16 2.91 18.65
N PRO A 9 14.81 4.14 18.22
CA PRO A 9 14.67 5.29 19.11
C PRO A 9 13.87 4.97 20.37
N ASP A 10 14.24 5.60 21.50
CA ASP A 10 13.69 5.28 22.82
C ASP A 10 12.16 5.50 22.88
N ASP A 11 11.67 6.60 22.29
CA ASP A 11 10.24 6.94 22.21
C ASP A 11 9.42 5.87 21.49
N MET A 12 9.95 5.32 20.40
CA MET A 12 9.30 4.24 19.66
C MET A 12 9.38 2.92 20.44
N ALA A 13 10.50 2.63 21.11
CA ALA A 13 10.65 1.44 21.93
C ALA A 13 9.66 1.41 23.11
N ASP A 14 9.42 2.57 23.73
CA ASP A 14 8.46 2.76 24.81
C ASP A 14 7.02 2.63 24.32
N THR A 15 6.70 3.26 23.19
CA THR A 15 5.38 3.15 22.55
C THR A 15 5.05 1.69 22.21
N LEU A 16 6.01 0.96 21.61
CA LEU A 16 5.85 -0.46 21.31
C LEU A 16 5.68 -1.30 22.59
N ALA A 17 6.39 -0.96 23.68
CA ALA A 17 6.25 -1.64 24.96
C ALA A 17 4.86 -1.46 25.57
N HIS A 18 4.34 -0.23 25.55
CA HIS A 18 2.99 0.08 26.04
C HIS A 18 1.92 -0.62 25.22
N LEU A 19 2.03 -0.61 23.89
CA LEU A 19 1.08 -1.26 23.01
C LEU A 19 1.08 -2.78 23.20
N ALA A 20 2.27 -3.39 23.32
CA ALA A 20 2.42 -4.81 23.64
C ALA A 20 1.68 -5.18 24.94
N LYS A 21 1.87 -4.38 26.00
CA LYS A 21 1.19 -4.58 27.29
C LYS A 21 -0.32 -4.43 27.17
N ALA A 22 -0.80 -3.39 26.49
CA ALA A 22 -2.23 -3.10 26.36
C ALA A 22 -2.98 -4.15 25.52
N THR A 23 -2.31 -4.73 24.51
CA THR A 23 -2.90 -5.71 23.59
C THR A 23 -2.65 -7.17 24.00
N GLY A 24 -1.81 -7.42 25.02
CA GLY A 24 -1.38 -8.76 25.40
C GLY A 24 -0.53 -9.47 24.35
N ARG A 25 0.10 -8.71 23.44
CA ARG A 25 0.94 -9.23 22.34
C ARG A 25 2.43 -9.03 22.65
N SER A 26 3.28 -9.86 22.05
CA SER A 26 4.73 -9.64 22.14
C SER A 26 5.16 -8.47 21.26
N LYS A 27 6.25 -7.80 21.63
CA LYS A 27 6.84 -6.72 20.80
C LYS A 27 7.19 -7.21 19.39
N SER A 28 7.73 -8.43 19.29
CA SER A 28 8.07 -9.04 18.01
C SER A 28 6.84 -9.31 17.15
N PHE A 29 5.72 -9.74 17.75
CA PHE A 29 4.46 -9.91 17.01
C PHE A 29 4.03 -8.59 16.38
N LEU A 30 3.94 -7.51 17.18
CA LEU A 30 3.52 -6.20 16.69
C LEU A 30 4.48 -5.62 15.64
N ALA A 31 5.78 -5.81 15.81
CA ALA A 31 6.78 -5.35 14.84
C ALA A 31 6.64 -6.09 13.49
N ILE A 32 6.41 -7.40 13.51
CA ILE A 32 6.21 -8.20 12.30
C ILE A 32 4.89 -7.84 11.63
N ASP A 33 3.84 -7.60 12.42
CA ASP A 33 2.52 -7.22 11.93
C ASP A 33 2.58 -5.86 11.21
N ALA A 34 3.17 -4.86 11.84
CA ALA A 34 3.38 -3.54 11.24
C ALA A 34 4.23 -3.61 9.95
N LEU A 35 5.29 -4.44 9.96
CA LEU A 35 6.13 -4.62 8.78
C LEU A 35 5.38 -5.31 7.64
N ARG A 36 4.54 -6.30 7.95
CA ARG A 36 3.70 -6.98 6.95
C ARG A 36 2.74 -6.00 6.27
N ASP A 37 2.07 -5.18 7.07
CA ASP A 37 1.14 -4.17 6.57
C ASP A 37 1.85 -3.13 5.70
N TYR A 38 3.04 -2.67 6.13
CA TYR A 38 3.86 -1.76 5.33
C TYR A 38 4.25 -2.40 4.00
N LEU A 39 4.85 -3.59 4.02
CA LEU A 39 5.29 -4.27 2.80
C LEU A 39 4.13 -4.57 1.84
N ALA A 40 2.96 -4.97 2.36
CA ALA A 40 1.80 -5.22 1.52
C ALA A 40 1.32 -3.97 0.79
N ARG A 41 1.28 -2.82 1.49
CA ARG A 41 0.90 -1.53 0.88
C ARG A 41 1.89 -1.09 -0.20
N GLU A 42 3.18 -1.12 0.10
CA GLU A 42 4.22 -0.67 -0.84
C GLU A 42 4.34 -1.61 -2.05
N ALA A 43 4.29 -2.93 -1.82
CA ALA A 43 4.46 -3.91 -2.89
C ALA A 43 3.33 -3.84 -3.93
N TRP A 44 2.08 -3.70 -3.48
CA TRP A 44 0.95 -3.56 -4.41
C TRP A 44 1.07 -2.28 -5.24
N GLN A 45 1.40 -1.15 -4.61
CA GLN A 45 1.54 0.12 -5.33
C GLN A 45 2.64 0.07 -6.39
N ILE A 46 3.81 -0.49 -6.04
CA ILE A 46 4.93 -0.63 -6.97
C ILE A 46 4.54 -1.54 -8.14
N ALA A 47 3.86 -2.66 -7.87
CA ALA A 47 3.42 -3.58 -8.90
C ALA A 47 2.42 -2.93 -9.89
N GLU A 48 1.45 -2.16 -9.40
CA GLU A 48 0.50 -1.45 -10.26
C GLU A 48 1.18 -0.37 -11.11
N ILE A 49 2.13 0.38 -10.54
CA ILE A 49 2.90 1.37 -11.31
C ILE A 49 3.70 0.70 -12.42
N GLN A 50 4.37 -0.42 -12.12
CA GLN A 50 5.13 -1.17 -13.11
C GLN A 50 4.23 -1.70 -14.23
N LYS A 51 3.06 -2.24 -13.89
CA LYS A 51 2.07 -2.70 -14.86
C LYS A 51 1.55 -1.57 -15.75
N ALA A 52 1.21 -0.42 -15.17
CA ALA A 52 0.73 0.74 -15.92
C ALA A 52 1.79 1.29 -16.89
N ILE A 53 3.08 1.22 -16.52
CA ILE A 53 4.19 1.57 -17.43
C ILE A 53 4.26 0.57 -18.60
N GLU A 54 4.13 -0.73 -18.34
CA GLU A 54 4.15 -1.75 -19.40
C GLU A 54 2.95 -1.61 -20.37
N GLU A 55 1.75 -1.34 -19.85
CA GLU A 55 0.56 -1.03 -20.65
C GLU A 55 0.78 0.21 -21.52
N ALA A 56 1.34 1.27 -20.95
CA ALA A 56 1.67 2.50 -21.68
C ALA A 56 2.72 2.28 -22.78
N ASP A 57 3.78 1.52 -22.49
CA ASP A 57 4.85 1.21 -23.44
C ASP A 57 4.35 0.32 -24.60
N THR A 58 3.36 -0.53 -24.34
CA THR A 58 2.70 -1.36 -25.36
C THR A 58 1.58 -0.62 -26.11
N GLY A 59 1.30 0.63 -25.73
CA GLY A 59 0.27 1.45 -26.35
C GLY A 59 -1.16 1.03 -25.99
N ASP A 60 -1.34 0.29 -24.89
CA ASP A 60 -2.64 -0.13 -24.37
C ASP A 60 -3.37 1.04 -23.70
N PHE A 61 -3.76 2.01 -24.54
CA PHE A 61 -4.56 3.15 -24.15
C PHE A 61 -5.96 3.05 -24.72
N ALA A 62 -6.94 3.55 -23.98
CA ALA A 62 -8.28 3.73 -24.50
C ALA A 62 -8.27 4.64 -25.74
N SER A 63 -9.05 4.27 -26.74
CA SER A 63 -9.28 5.10 -27.91
C SER A 63 -10.08 6.36 -27.55
N GLU A 64 -9.98 7.39 -28.39
CA GLU A 64 -10.73 8.64 -28.21
C GLU A 64 -12.25 8.41 -28.07
N ASN A 65 -12.79 7.42 -28.78
CA ASN A 65 -14.20 7.05 -28.73
C ASN A 65 -14.59 6.45 -27.37
N GLU A 66 -13.74 5.61 -26.78
CA GLU A 66 -13.98 5.00 -25.46
C GLU A 66 -13.90 6.05 -24.35
N VAL A 67 -12.97 7.01 -24.48
CA VAL A 67 -12.88 8.17 -23.57
C VAL A 67 -14.15 9.02 -23.68
N ALA A 68 -14.59 9.36 -24.89
CA ALA A 68 -15.79 10.17 -25.11
C ALA A 68 -17.06 9.48 -24.58
N ALA A 69 -17.21 8.17 -24.81
CA ALA A 69 -18.33 7.39 -24.28
C ALA A 69 -18.36 7.38 -22.74
N THR A 70 -17.19 7.28 -22.11
CA THR A 70 -17.07 7.32 -20.65
C THR A 70 -17.46 8.69 -20.11
N LEU A 71 -16.93 9.78 -20.67
CA LEU A 71 -17.24 11.15 -20.22
C LEU A 71 -18.75 11.46 -20.33
N ASN A 72 -19.37 11.09 -21.46
CA ASN A 72 -20.81 11.31 -21.70
C ASN A 72 -21.71 10.61 -20.67
N LYS A 73 -21.29 9.45 -20.14
CA LYS A 73 -22.03 8.72 -19.10
C LYS A 73 -22.12 9.52 -17.79
N TRP A 74 -21.08 10.27 -17.43
CA TRP A 74 -21.03 11.02 -16.18
C TRP A 74 -21.60 12.43 -16.32
N SER A 75 -21.49 13.06 -17.50
CA SER A 75 -22.13 14.36 -17.78
C SER A 75 -23.64 14.29 -17.93
N ALA A 76 -24.20 13.13 -18.29
CA ALA A 76 -25.65 12.93 -18.41
C ALA A 76 -26.38 12.85 -17.05
N ASN A 77 -25.65 12.75 -15.93
CA ASN A 77 -26.21 12.71 -14.57
C ASN A 77 -26.10 14.07 -13.82
N GLU A 78 -25.67 15.14 -14.49
CA GLU A 78 -25.66 16.51 -13.94
C GLU A 78 -26.97 17.29 -14.23
N GLY A 79 -28.11 16.60 -14.36
CA GLY A 79 -29.44 17.18 -14.61
C GLY A 79 -30.45 16.89 -13.51
#